data_AF-A0A6G1KT27-F1
#
_entry.id   AF-A0A6G1KT27-F1
#
_cell.length_a   1.000
_cell.length_b   1.000
_cell.length_c   1.000
_cell.angle_alpha   90.00
_cell.angle_beta   90.00
_cell.angle_gamma   90.00
#
_symmetry.space_group_name_H-M   'P 1'
#
loop_
_entity.id
_entity.type
_entity.pdbx_description
1 polymer ?
#
loop_
_entity_poly.entity_id
_entity_poly.type
_entity_poly.pdbx_seq_one_letter_code
_entity_poly.pdbx_strand_id
1 'polypeptide(L)'
;MVGFLHDQKDHVGHYQINWSTPVQLKVEPKHVWTDQGHTSNGVAGYGFFLGLFGLYVAWKQRRAQGKTPSKSLLALLVLQFLAVLFTLSAVIFVFLVTYQTKGQTILESVARAAAGTGYPENKWTPETWFKAVLDLPLANQHQHDNIKSKVTNMVVWKWMLIPIFFADMAAFSFTAIEYLQQRKCASKVEYMVVKSNLESDVRQ
;
A
#
# COMPACT_ATOMS: atom_id res chain seq x y z
N MET A 1 10.72 -3.54 2.90
CA MET A 1 10.42 -3.86 4.31
C MET A 1 10.45 -5.37 4.55
N VAL A 2 9.56 -6.16 3.94
CA VAL A 2 9.47 -7.63 4.13
C VAL A 2 10.80 -8.36 3.84
N GLY A 3 11.44 -8.09 2.69
CA GLY A 3 12.73 -8.74 2.37
C GLY A 3 13.86 -8.41 3.36
N PHE A 4 13.82 -7.24 4.00
CA PHE A 4 14.80 -6.91 5.04
C PHE A 4 14.55 -7.71 6.32
N LEU A 5 13.28 -7.91 6.72
CA LEU A 5 12.94 -8.74 7.88
C LEU A 5 13.43 -10.18 7.70
N HIS A 6 13.17 -10.77 6.52
CA HIS A 6 13.68 -12.10 6.19
C HIS A 6 15.21 -12.16 6.27
N ASP A 7 15.90 -11.19 5.68
CA ASP A 7 17.37 -11.13 5.74
C ASP A 7 17.89 -11.04 7.19
N GLN A 8 17.27 -10.20 8.04
CA GLN A 8 17.66 -10.13 9.44
C GLN A 8 17.40 -11.46 10.15
N LYS A 9 16.24 -12.07 9.94
CA LYS A 9 15.85 -13.33 10.58
C LYS A 9 16.75 -14.50 10.17
N ASP A 10 17.05 -14.63 8.89
CA ASP A 10 17.66 -15.82 8.32
C ASP A 10 19.20 -15.74 8.31
N HIS A 11 19.78 -14.53 8.27
CA HIS A 11 21.24 -14.35 8.19
C HIS A 11 21.87 -13.64 9.39
N VAL A 12 21.14 -12.78 10.12
CA VAL A 12 21.70 -12.03 11.26
C VAL A 12 21.39 -12.71 12.59
N GLY A 13 20.12 -13.07 12.83
CA GLY A 13 19.65 -13.78 14.02
C GLY A 13 19.64 -12.93 15.31
N HIS A 14 20.75 -12.28 15.66
CA HIS A 14 20.89 -11.47 16.88
C HIS A 14 21.71 -10.18 16.67
N TYR A 15 21.39 -9.17 17.49
CA TYR A 15 22.15 -7.95 17.67
C TYR A 15 22.90 -7.99 19.01
N GLN A 16 24.19 -7.67 18.98
CA GLN A 16 24.96 -7.48 20.21
C GLN A 16 24.78 -6.05 20.72
N ILE A 17 24.23 -5.92 21.93
CA ILE A 17 24.01 -4.65 22.62
C ILE A 17 25.11 -4.48 23.68
N ASN A 18 25.91 -3.42 23.57
CA ASN A 18 27.00 -3.09 24.47
C ASN A 18 26.53 -2.22 25.65
N TRP A 19 25.63 -2.77 26.46
CA TRP A 19 25.36 -2.22 27.79
C TRP A 19 26.47 -2.57 28.79
N SER A 20 26.30 -2.22 30.07
CA SER A 20 27.24 -2.57 31.15
C SER A 20 27.55 -4.08 31.19
N THR A 21 26.56 -4.90 30.81
CA THR A 21 26.72 -6.32 30.55
C THR A 21 26.19 -6.56 29.14
N PRO A 22 27.03 -7.04 28.20
CA PRO A 22 26.58 -7.27 26.83
C PRO A 22 25.43 -8.27 26.73
N VAL A 23 24.46 -8.00 25.86
CA VAL A 23 23.27 -8.84 25.65
C VAL A 23 23.09 -9.13 24.17
N GLN A 24 22.65 -10.36 23.88
CA GLN A 24 22.21 -10.76 22.54
C GLN A 24 20.71 -10.55 22.40
N LEU A 25 20.32 -9.49 21.71
CA LEU A 25 18.94 -9.17 21.39
C LEU A 25 18.54 -9.89 20.10
N LYS A 26 17.48 -10.68 20.10
CA LYS A 26 16.98 -11.29 18.86
C LYS A 26 16.49 -10.20 17.89
N VAL A 27 16.79 -10.37 16.60
CA VAL A 27 16.49 -9.35 15.58
C VAL A 27 15.00 -9.03 15.43
N GLU A 28 14.12 -9.98 15.74
CA GLU A 28 12.68 -9.82 15.68
C GLU A 28 12.07 -9.95 17.10
N PRO A 29 11.14 -9.06 17.48
CA PRO A 29 10.41 -9.18 18.72
C PRO A 29 9.38 -10.32 18.61
N LYS A 30 8.82 -10.73 19.74
CA LYS A 30 7.80 -11.78 19.79
C LYS A 30 6.51 -11.37 19.06
N HIS A 31 6.19 -10.07 19.06
CA HIS A 31 4.94 -9.55 18.52
C HIS A 31 5.21 -8.41 17.51
N VAL A 32 5.40 -8.78 16.24
CA VAL A 32 5.57 -7.81 15.14
C VAL A 32 4.38 -7.88 14.17
N TRP A 33 3.85 -6.72 13.76
CA TRP A 33 2.78 -6.61 12.77
C TRP A 33 3.38 -6.61 11.36
N THR A 34 3.70 -7.81 10.85
CA THR A 34 4.24 -7.99 9.49
C THR A 34 3.25 -7.60 8.40
N ASP A 35 1.95 -7.68 8.69
CA ASP A 35 0.88 -7.37 7.73
C ASP A 35 0.96 -5.93 7.20
N GLN A 36 1.48 -4.99 7.99
CA GLN A 36 1.74 -3.62 7.54
C GLN A 36 2.56 -3.60 6.23
N GLY A 37 3.63 -4.40 6.17
CA GLY A 37 4.48 -4.50 4.99
C GLY A 37 3.77 -5.15 3.82
N HIS A 38 3.03 -6.23 4.06
CA HIS A 38 2.29 -6.96 3.04
C HIS A 38 1.17 -6.12 2.42
N THR A 39 0.37 -5.42 3.23
CA THR A 39 -0.70 -4.54 2.76
C THR A 39 -0.16 -3.43 1.87
N SER A 40 0.93 -2.75 2.28
CA SER A 40 1.53 -1.68 1.49
C SER A 40 2.12 -2.17 0.15
N ASN A 41 2.74 -3.35 0.13
CA ASN A 41 3.22 -3.98 -1.09
C ASN A 41 2.06 -4.41 -2.01
N GLY A 42 0.96 -4.90 -1.41
CA GLY A 42 -0.25 -5.27 -2.13
C GLY A 42 -0.85 -4.08 -2.87
N VAL A 43 -0.90 -2.91 -2.24
CA VAL A 43 -1.33 -1.65 -2.87
C VAL A 43 -0.48 -1.32 -4.10
N ALA A 44 0.84 -1.33 -3.96
CA ALA A 44 1.73 -1.00 -5.08
C ALA A 44 1.61 -2.01 -6.23
N GLY A 45 1.55 -3.30 -5.94
CA GLY A 45 1.37 -4.35 -6.94
C GLY A 45 0.02 -4.24 -7.66
N TYR A 46 -1.06 -4.02 -6.91
CA TYR A 46 -2.40 -3.82 -7.46
C TYR A 46 -2.44 -2.61 -8.40
N GLY A 47 -1.93 -1.46 -7.95
CA GLY A 47 -1.86 -0.23 -8.73
C GLY A 47 -1.06 -0.39 -10.02
N PHE A 48 0.07 -1.12 -9.99
CA PHE A 48 0.88 -1.39 -11.17
C PHE A 48 0.10 -2.13 -12.26
N PHE A 49 -0.50 -3.28 -11.93
CA PHE A 49 -1.26 -4.07 -12.91
C PHE A 49 -2.53 -3.35 -13.37
N LEU A 50 -3.19 -2.63 -12.48
CA LEU A 50 -4.36 -1.84 -12.82
C LEU A 50 -4.01 -0.68 -13.76
N GLY A 51 -2.84 -0.07 -13.59
CA GLY A 51 -2.30 0.94 -14.50
C GLY A 51 -2.07 0.38 -15.92
N LEU A 52 -1.46 -0.80 -16.03
CA LEU A 52 -1.30 -1.49 -17.32
C LEU A 52 -2.65 -1.80 -17.98
N PHE A 53 -3.62 -2.30 -17.20
CA PHE A 53 -4.97 -2.53 -17.69
C PHE A 53 -5.65 -1.23 -18.13
N GLY A 54 -5.47 -0.14 -17.37
CA GLY A 54 -5.95 1.19 -17.72
C GLY A 54 -5.40 1.70 -19.05
N LEU A 55 -4.09 1.52 -19.30
CA LEU A 55 -3.46 1.86 -20.58
C LEU A 55 -4.07 1.06 -21.74
N TYR A 56 -4.27 -0.23 -21.55
CA TYR A 56 -4.93 -1.09 -22.54
C TYR A 56 -6.35 -0.62 -22.87
N VAL A 57 -7.15 -0.29 -21.84
CA VAL A 57 -8.52 0.21 -22.01
C VAL A 57 -8.53 1.57 -22.71
N ALA A 58 -7.63 2.48 -22.33
CA ALA A 58 -7.50 3.79 -22.96
C ALA A 58 -7.15 3.68 -24.45
N TRP A 59 -6.22 2.78 -24.81
CA TRP A 59 -5.88 2.50 -26.20
C TRP A 59 -7.07 1.98 -27.01
N LYS A 60 -7.86 1.08 -26.43
CA LYS A 60 -9.09 0.57 -27.05
C LYS A 60 -10.14 1.66 -27.22
N GLN A 61 -10.29 2.54 -26.23
CA GLN A 61 -11.28 3.63 -26.25
C GLN A 61 -10.98 4.71 -27.29
N ARG A 62 -9.70 4.98 -27.60
CA ARG A 62 -9.34 5.90 -28.69
C ARG A 62 -9.97 5.54 -30.04
N ARG A 63 -10.27 4.25 -30.27
CA ARG A 63 -10.89 3.75 -31.50
C ARG A 63 -12.42 3.65 -31.43
N ALA A 64 -13.03 4.04 -30.31
CA ALA A 64 -14.44 3.80 -30.02
C ALA A 64 -15.25 5.08 -29.74
N GLN A 65 -14.74 6.26 -30.12
CA GLN A 65 -15.45 7.53 -29.90
C GLN A 65 -16.88 7.49 -30.49
N GLY A 66 -17.87 7.90 -29.67
CA GLY A 66 -19.30 7.91 -30.03
C GLY A 66 -20.05 6.60 -29.78
N LYS A 67 -19.41 5.56 -29.23
CA LYS A 67 -20.05 4.26 -28.93
C LYS A 67 -20.47 4.15 -27.46
N THR A 68 -21.33 3.16 -27.19
CA THR A 68 -21.72 2.78 -25.82
C THR A 68 -20.52 2.39 -24.97
N PRO A 69 -20.58 2.58 -23.63
CA PRO A 69 -19.50 2.21 -22.73
C PRO A 69 -19.10 0.74 -22.88
N SER A 70 -17.81 0.50 -23.13
CA SER A 70 -17.29 -0.87 -23.23
C SER A 70 -17.32 -1.59 -21.87
N LYS A 71 -17.54 -2.91 -21.87
CA LYS A 71 -17.44 -3.75 -20.65
C LYS A 71 -16.09 -3.59 -19.96
N SER A 72 -15.02 -3.40 -20.73
CA SER A 72 -13.67 -3.14 -20.24
C SER A 72 -13.53 -1.80 -19.53
N LEU A 73 -14.23 -0.75 -19.98
CA LEU A 73 -14.26 0.54 -19.27
C LEU A 73 -15.04 0.43 -17.96
N LEU A 74 -16.16 -0.28 -17.94
CA LEU A 74 -16.89 -0.55 -16.71
C LEU A 74 -16.05 -1.37 -15.72
N ALA A 75 -15.36 -2.41 -16.19
CA ALA A 75 -14.46 -3.20 -15.37
C ALA A 75 -13.32 -2.35 -14.79
N LEU A 76 -12.70 -1.49 -15.60
CA LEU A 76 -11.67 -0.55 -15.14
C LEU A 76 -12.20 0.39 -14.06
N LEU A 77 -13.41 0.94 -14.25
CA LEU A 77 -14.05 1.82 -13.28
C LEU A 77 -14.26 1.13 -11.93
N VAL A 78 -14.80 -0.10 -11.94
CA VAL A 78 -15.03 -0.89 -10.72
C VAL A 78 -13.70 -1.24 -10.04
N LEU A 79 -12.70 -1.68 -10.80
CA LEU A 79 -11.39 -2.02 -10.24
C LEU A 79 -10.67 -0.79 -9.66
N GLN A 80 -10.76 0.38 -10.30
CA GLN A 80 -10.22 1.62 -9.75
C GLN A 80 -10.96 2.09 -8.50
N PHE A 81 -12.29 1.91 -8.44
CA PHE A 81 -13.02 2.18 -7.21
C PHE A 81 -12.54 1.29 -6.06
N LEU A 82 -12.35 -0.01 -6.33
CA LEU A 82 -11.76 -0.94 -5.36
C LEU A 82 -10.32 -0.56 -5.01
N ALA A 83 -9.53 -0.05 -5.95
CA ALA A 83 -8.18 0.46 -5.72
C ALA A 83 -8.21 1.58 -4.67
N VAL A 84 -9.05 2.60 -4.87
CA VAL A 84 -9.19 3.73 -3.95
C VAL A 84 -9.58 3.27 -2.54
N LEU A 85 -10.54 2.35 -2.42
CA LEU A 85 -10.93 1.80 -1.12
C LEU A 85 -9.80 1.01 -0.46
N PHE A 86 -9.08 0.21 -1.24
CA PHE A 86 -7.95 -0.58 -0.75
C PHE A 86 -6.80 0.30 -0.30
N THR A 87 -6.43 1.32 -1.08
CA THR A 87 -5.34 2.24 -0.75
C THR A 87 -5.69 3.15 0.42
N LEU A 88 -6.95 3.61 0.52
CA LEU A 88 -7.43 4.30 1.71
C LEU A 88 -7.32 3.41 2.97
N SER A 89 -7.77 2.16 2.88
CA SER A 89 -7.69 1.20 3.99
C SER A 89 -6.24 0.94 4.39
N ALA A 90 -5.33 0.80 3.42
CA ALA A 90 -3.91 0.64 3.66
C ALA A 90 -3.28 1.87 4.32
N VAL A 91 -3.59 3.09 3.86
CA VAL A 91 -3.13 4.33 4.49
C VAL A 91 -3.57 4.39 5.94
N ILE A 92 -4.86 4.20 6.21
CA ILE A 92 -5.40 4.23 7.57
C ILE A 92 -4.72 3.19 8.45
N PHE A 93 -4.68 1.93 8.00
CA PHE A 93 -4.09 0.82 8.76
C PHE A 93 -2.60 1.06 9.06
N VAL A 94 -1.80 1.38 8.04
CA VAL A 94 -0.36 1.57 8.21
C VAL A 94 -0.05 2.72 9.15
N PHE A 95 -0.74 3.86 9.01
CA PHE A 95 -0.53 5.01 9.89
C PHE A 95 -1.03 4.75 11.30
N LEU A 96 -2.21 4.16 11.46
CA LEU A 96 -2.80 3.87 12.76
C LEU A 96 -1.89 2.97 13.60
N VAL A 97 -1.47 1.83 13.04
CA VAL A 97 -0.64 0.86 13.77
C VAL A 97 0.74 1.46 14.06
N THR A 98 1.33 2.20 13.12
CA THR A 98 2.61 2.88 13.35
C THR A 98 2.50 3.97 14.43
N TYR A 99 1.35 4.64 14.52
CA TYR A 99 1.09 5.64 15.54
C TYR A 99 0.89 5.00 16.92
N GLN A 100 0.12 3.91 16.99
CA GLN A 100 -0.13 3.17 18.24
C GLN A 100 1.15 2.64 18.88
N THR A 101 2.16 2.31 18.07
CA THR A 101 3.44 1.77 18.58
C THR A 101 4.57 2.81 18.64
N LYS A 102 4.26 4.09 18.43
CA LYS A 102 5.25 5.17 18.41
C LYS A 102 5.78 5.47 19.82
N GLY A 103 7.08 5.67 19.94
CA GLY A 103 7.72 6.10 21.20
C GLY A 103 7.94 4.96 22.19
N GLN A 104 7.57 3.72 21.86
CA GLN A 104 7.97 2.55 22.62
C GLN A 104 9.49 2.39 22.58
N THR A 105 10.10 2.08 23.71
CA THR A 105 11.54 1.84 23.86
C THR A 105 11.81 0.41 24.30
N ILE A 106 13.02 -0.09 24.04
CA ILE A 106 13.45 -1.40 24.52
C ILE A 106 14.05 -1.24 25.91
N LEU A 107 13.47 -1.91 26.90
CA LEU A 107 13.97 -1.88 28.27
C LEU A 107 15.09 -2.90 28.45
N GLU A 108 16.18 -2.45 29.05
CA GLU A 108 17.36 -3.27 29.29
C GLU A 108 17.07 -4.50 30.17
N SER A 109 16.33 -4.33 31.26
CA SER A 109 15.94 -5.42 32.16
C SER A 109 15.16 -6.52 31.43
N VAL A 110 14.25 -6.13 30.55
CA VAL A 110 13.39 -7.03 29.77
C VAL A 110 14.18 -7.72 28.67
N ALA A 111 15.04 -6.98 27.96
CA ALA A 111 15.90 -7.54 26.92
C ALA A 111 16.91 -8.55 27.50
N ARG A 112 17.45 -8.28 28.69
CA ARG A 112 18.30 -9.23 29.44
C ARG A 112 17.54 -10.49 29.84
N ALA A 113 16.36 -10.33 30.43
CA ALA A 113 15.52 -11.46 30.83
C ALA A 113 15.07 -12.31 29.63
N ALA A 114 14.90 -11.68 28.47
CA ALA A 114 14.54 -12.33 27.22
C ALA A 114 15.74 -12.68 26.33
N ALA A 115 16.98 -12.65 26.83
CA ALA A 115 18.18 -12.87 26.01
C ALA A 115 18.09 -14.16 25.19
N GLY A 116 18.38 -14.08 23.89
CA GLY A 116 18.25 -15.21 22.96
C GLY A 116 16.81 -15.56 22.54
N THR A 117 15.79 -15.00 23.19
CA THR A 117 14.38 -15.13 22.82
C THR A 117 13.86 -13.82 22.21
N GLY A 118 12.73 -13.87 21.50
CA GLY A 118 12.13 -12.66 20.92
C GLY A 118 11.63 -11.73 22.03
N TYR A 119 11.93 -10.43 21.93
CA TYR A 119 11.52 -9.43 22.93
C TYR A 119 10.00 -9.49 23.17
N PRO A 120 9.53 -9.76 24.40
CA PRO A 120 8.14 -10.16 24.63
C PRO A 120 7.18 -8.99 24.84
N GLU A 121 7.68 -7.82 25.21
CA GLU A 121 6.83 -6.69 25.55
C GLU A 121 6.38 -5.90 24.33
N ASN A 122 5.16 -5.37 24.47
CA ASN A 122 4.47 -4.54 23.50
C ASN A 122 4.25 -5.21 22.14
N LYS A 123 3.52 -4.50 21.27
CA LYS A 123 3.38 -4.83 19.86
C LYS A 123 4.21 -3.83 19.07
N TRP A 124 4.77 -4.27 17.95
CA TRP A 124 5.65 -3.44 17.16
C TRP A 124 5.29 -3.49 15.69
N THR A 125 5.46 -2.37 15.00
CA THR A 125 5.65 -2.39 13.55
C THR A 125 7.14 -2.58 13.25
N PRO A 126 7.50 -3.12 12.08
CA PRO A 126 8.90 -3.14 11.63
C PRO A 126 9.58 -1.76 11.76
N GLU A 127 8.88 -0.67 11.38
CA GLU A 127 9.42 0.69 11.50
C GLU A 127 9.74 1.07 12.96
N THR A 128 8.81 0.85 13.89
CA THR A 128 8.97 1.28 15.29
C THR A 128 9.92 0.39 16.07
N TRP A 129 9.94 -0.91 15.78
CA TRP A 129 10.91 -1.85 16.34
C TRP A 129 12.34 -1.42 16.02
N PHE A 130 12.66 -1.24 14.74
CA PHE A 130 14.04 -0.91 14.35
C PHE A 130 14.44 0.51 14.74
N LYS A 131 13.49 1.44 14.91
CA LYS A 131 13.79 2.72 15.57
C LYS A 131 14.26 2.52 17.01
N ALA A 132 13.53 1.72 17.80
CA ALA A 132 13.94 1.42 19.17
C ALA A 132 15.27 0.65 19.23
N VAL A 133 15.55 -0.23 18.26
CA VAL A 133 16.86 -0.91 18.16
C VAL A 133 18.00 0.08 17.87
N LEU A 134 17.76 1.11 17.04
CA LEU A 134 18.77 2.15 16.74
C LEU A 134 19.11 3.05 17.92
N ASP A 135 18.21 3.14 18.91
CA ASP A 135 18.44 3.88 20.16
C ASP A 135 19.34 3.09 21.15
N LEU A 136 19.59 1.80 20.89
CA LEU A 136 20.45 0.95 21.70
C LEU A 136 21.94 1.11 21.33
N PRO A 137 22.87 0.87 22.27
CA PRO A 137 24.30 0.86 21.99
C PRO A 137 24.70 -0.41 21.22
N LEU A 138 24.42 -0.46 19.92
CA LEU A 138 24.81 -1.57 19.05
C LEU A 138 26.33 -1.71 18.98
N ALA A 139 26.84 -2.95 19.08
CA ALA A 139 28.28 -3.20 19.04
C ALA A 139 28.92 -2.95 17.67
N ASN A 140 28.14 -3.10 16.59
CA ASN A 140 28.61 -2.96 15.21
C ASN A 140 28.01 -1.72 14.55
N GLN A 141 28.86 -0.73 14.26
CA GLN A 141 28.44 0.53 13.62
C GLN A 141 27.91 0.33 12.20
N HIS A 142 28.51 -0.57 11.40
CA HIS A 142 28.03 -0.86 10.06
C HIS A 142 26.61 -1.46 10.09
N GLN A 143 26.32 -2.29 11.09
CA GLN A 143 24.99 -2.82 11.31
C GLN A 143 23.99 -1.72 11.71
N HIS A 144 24.39 -0.81 12.59
CA HIS A 144 23.61 0.38 12.95
C HIS A 144 23.25 1.21 11.71
N ASP A 145 24.24 1.54 10.89
CA ASP A 145 24.05 2.36 9.68
C ASP A 145 23.15 1.66 8.65
N ASN A 146 23.28 0.33 8.48
CA ASN A 146 22.40 -0.45 7.62
C ASN A 146 20.94 -0.41 8.13
N ILE A 147 20.72 -0.66 9.42
CA ILE A 147 19.38 -0.59 10.02
C ILE A 147 18.80 0.82 9.84
N LYS A 148 19.59 1.87 10.07
CA LYS A 148 19.17 3.28 9.90
C LYS A 148 18.73 3.59 8.47
N SER A 149 19.48 3.13 7.48
CA SER A 149 19.10 3.24 6.07
C SER A 149 17.77 2.53 5.79
N LYS A 150 17.58 1.30 6.30
CA LYS A 150 16.35 0.53 6.09
C LYS A 150 15.15 1.14 6.80
N VAL A 151 15.31 1.66 8.01
CA VAL A 151 14.27 2.42 8.73
C VAL A 151 13.86 3.67 7.93
N THR A 152 14.83 4.37 7.35
CA THR A 152 14.54 5.54 6.49
C THR A 152 13.68 5.12 5.29
N ASN A 153 14.01 4.02 4.62
CA ASN A 153 13.19 3.49 3.53
C ASN A 153 11.77 3.10 3.99
N MET A 154 11.61 2.53 5.19
CA MET A 154 10.28 2.21 5.73
C MET A 154 9.44 3.46 5.99
N VAL A 155 10.04 4.52 6.55
CA VAL A 155 9.39 5.80 6.78
C VAL A 155 8.95 6.43 5.45
N VAL A 156 9.86 6.50 4.48
CA VAL A 156 9.57 7.06 3.14
C VAL A 156 8.45 6.27 2.47
N TRP A 157 8.51 4.94 2.51
CA TRP A 157 7.50 4.08 1.91
C TRP A 157 6.10 4.28 2.51
N LYS A 158 6.00 4.41 3.83
CA LYS A 158 4.74 4.76 4.50
C LYS A 158 4.16 6.06 3.95
N TRP A 159 4.98 7.10 3.80
CA TRP A 159 4.54 8.39 3.27
C TRP A 159 4.18 8.32 1.78
N MET A 160 4.83 7.44 0.99
CA MET A 160 4.48 7.23 -0.42
C MET A 160 3.06 6.68 -0.65
N LEU A 161 2.43 6.05 0.35
CA LEU A 161 1.04 5.62 0.23
C LEU A 161 0.07 6.80 0.00
N ILE A 162 0.40 8.00 0.48
CA ILE A 162 -0.45 9.19 0.30
C ILE A 162 -0.46 9.65 -1.17
N PRO A 163 0.69 9.88 -1.83
CA PRO A 163 0.71 10.13 -3.28
C PRO A 163 0.03 9.04 -4.11
N ILE A 164 0.22 7.76 -3.77
CA ILE A 164 -0.43 6.64 -4.47
C ILE A 164 -1.96 6.76 -4.37
N PHE A 165 -2.48 7.02 -3.17
CA PHE A 165 -3.91 7.22 -2.96
C PHE A 165 -4.48 8.35 -3.84
N PHE A 166 -3.77 9.49 -3.93
CA PHE A 166 -4.18 10.58 -4.82
C PHE A 166 -4.13 10.20 -6.30
N ALA A 167 -3.13 9.41 -6.72
CA ALA A 167 -3.05 8.90 -8.08
C ALA A 167 -4.24 7.98 -8.41
N ASP A 168 -4.63 7.09 -7.49
CA ASP A 168 -5.81 6.23 -7.66
C ASP A 168 -7.10 7.04 -7.75
N MET A 169 -7.26 8.05 -6.89
CA MET A 169 -8.41 8.95 -6.94
C MET A 169 -8.50 9.69 -8.28
N ALA A 170 -7.38 10.17 -8.80
CA ALA A 170 -7.32 10.85 -10.09
C ALA A 170 -7.67 9.88 -11.23
N ALA A 171 -7.07 8.69 -11.25
CA ALA A 171 -7.35 7.66 -12.25
C ALA A 171 -8.83 7.25 -12.26
N PHE A 172 -9.41 7.03 -11.08
CA PHE A 172 -10.83 6.76 -10.89
C PHE A 172 -11.70 7.91 -11.43
N SER A 173 -11.36 9.15 -11.08
CA SER A 173 -12.12 10.33 -11.50
C SER A 173 -12.15 10.48 -13.02
N PHE A 174 -11.00 10.33 -13.70
CA PHE A 174 -10.94 10.39 -15.16
C PHE A 174 -11.77 9.28 -15.81
N THR A 175 -11.68 8.07 -15.29
CA THR A 175 -12.43 6.91 -15.82
C THR A 175 -13.93 7.07 -15.59
N ALA A 176 -14.33 7.61 -14.44
CA ALA A 176 -15.72 7.91 -14.12
C ALA A 176 -16.29 8.98 -15.05
N ILE A 177 -15.54 10.06 -15.29
CA ILE A 177 -15.92 11.12 -16.24
C ILE A 177 -16.12 10.53 -17.64
N GLU A 178 -15.16 9.76 -18.15
CA GLU A 178 -15.24 9.12 -19.47
C GLU A 178 -16.46 8.18 -19.56
N TYR A 179 -16.68 7.36 -18.53
CA TYR A 179 -17.82 6.45 -18.48
C TYR A 179 -19.16 7.19 -18.50
N LEU A 180 -19.28 8.28 -17.73
CA LEU A 180 -20.49 9.10 -17.70
C LEU A 180 -20.72 9.83 -19.04
N GLN A 181 -19.66 10.31 -19.69
CA GLN A 181 -19.76 10.94 -21.01
C GLN A 181 -20.27 9.93 -22.06
N GLN A 182 -19.70 8.72 -22.11
CA GLN A 182 -20.15 7.66 -23.03
C GLN A 182 -21.60 7.23 -22.77
N ARG A 183 -22.03 7.15 -21.50
CA ARG A 183 -23.44 6.87 -21.16
C ARG A 183 -24.40 7.95 -21.64
N LYS A 184 -24.05 9.22 -21.46
CA LYS A 184 -24.88 10.36 -21.92
C LYS A 184 -25.02 10.37 -23.44
N CYS A 185 -23.93 10.13 -24.17
CA CYS A 185 -23.98 10.04 -25.64
C CYS A 185 -24.85 8.88 -26.12
N ALA A 186 -24.71 7.69 -25.52
CA ALA A 186 -25.52 6.53 -25.89
C ALA A 186 -27.02 6.76 -25.69
N SER A 187 -27.42 7.30 -24.54
CA SER A 187 -28.82 7.61 -24.24
C SER A 187 -29.42 8.62 -25.23
N LYS A 188 -28.64 9.62 -25.66
CA LYS A 188 -29.09 10.59 -26.68
C LYS A 188 -29.31 9.93 -28.05
N VAL A 189 -28.44 9.00 -28.45
CA VAL A 189 -28.58 8.25 -29.71
C VAL A 189 -29.81 7.36 -29.68
N GLU A 190 -30.02 6.62 -28.60
CA GLU A 190 -31.20 5.75 -28.42
C GLU A 190 -32.51 6.55 -28.50
N TYR A 191 -32.58 7.70 -27.83
CA TYR A 191 -33.74 8.60 -27.92
C TYR A 191 -34.00 9.09 -29.35
N MET A 192 -32.96 9.46 -30.10
CA MET A 192 -33.12 9.91 -31.49
C MET A 192 -33.63 8.80 -32.41
N VAL A 193 -33.16 7.55 -32.22
CA VAL A 193 -33.61 6.38 -32.99
C VAL A 193 -35.07 6.04 -32.68
N VAL A 194 -35.46 6.05 -31.41
CA VAL A 194 -36.86 5.79 -31.01
C VAL A 194 -37.79 6.86 -31.58
N LYS A 195 -37.38 8.14 -31.50
CA LYS A 195 -38.16 9.26 -32.05
C LYS A 195 -38.34 9.16 -33.57
N SER A 196 -37.29 8.82 -34.33
CA SER A 196 -37.41 8.69 -35.79
C SER A 196 -38.35 7.57 -36.21
N ASN A 197 -38.36 6.44 -35.47
CA ASN A 197 -39.24 5.31 -35.77
C ASN A 197 -40.72 5.65 -35.50
N LEU A 198 -40.99 6.39 -34.41
CA LEU A 198 -42.34 6.88 -34.11
C LEU A 198 -42.86 7.85 -35.19
N GLU A 199 -41.99 8.74 -35.70
CA GLU A 199 -42.38 9.68 -36.75
C GLU A 199 -42.58 9.02 -38.13
N SER A 200 -41.94 7.87 -38.40
CA SER A 200 -42.18 7.10 -39.63
C SER A 200 -43.49 6.32 -39.59
N ASP A 201 -43.86 5.75 -38.44
CA ASP A 201 -45.10 4.98 -38.28
C ASP A 201 -46.36 5.86 -38.39
N VAL A 202 -46.27 7.13 -37.98
CA VAL A 202 -47.40 8.09 -38.08
C VAL A 202 -47.66 8.54 -39.53
N ARG A 203 -46.74 8.31 -40.47
CA ARG A 203 -46.89 8.71 -41.89
C ARG A 203 -47.41 7.61 -42.81
N GLN A 204 -47.64 6.39 -42.31
CA GLN A 204 -48.26 5.29 -43.06
C GLN A 204 -49.75 5.18 -42.73
#